data_AF-A0A9X5XJI6-F1
#
_entry.id   AF-A0A9X5XJI6-F1
#
_cell.length_a   1.000
_cell.length_b   1.000
_cell.length_c   1.000
_cell.angle_alpha   90.00
_cell.angle_beta   90.00
_cell.angle_gamma   90.00
#
_symmetry.space_group_name_H-M   'P 1'
#
loop_
_entity.id
_entity.type
_entity.pdbx_description
1 polymer ?
#
loop_
_entity_poly.entity_id
_entity_poly.type
_entity_poly.pdbx_seq_one_letter_code
_entity_poly.pdbx_strand_id
1 'polypeptide(L)'
;RCTMARAGHPPPAIIDPQGRVAFPDLPSGTPLGIGLGVPFEAVELELPEGSLLGLYTDGLIETRDHDIDVGMQRLGTALAQPSRSLEELCSRAMETFPGQAPSDDATLLLVRTRTLSPTQVASWVLPSDQTAARIARHMAARQLTEWGLGGLEDATKLIVSELVTNA
;
A
#
# COMPACT_ATOMS: atom_id res chain seq x y z
N ARG A 1 -11.75 1.44 -4.08
CA ARG A 1 -11.68 0.04 -3.62
C ARG A 1 -10.25 -0.39 -3.31
N CYS A 2 -10.04 -0.95 -2.12
CA CYS A 2 -8.78 -1.53 -1.64
C CYS A 2 -9.10 -2.91 -1.05
N THR A 3 -8.36 -3.94 -1.46
CA THR A 3 -8.52 -5.32 -0.98
C THR A 3 -7.37 -5.65 -0.03
N MET A 4 -7.68 -6.12 1.17
CA MET A 4 -6.68 -6.36 2.23
C MET A 4 -6.85 -7.76 2.82
N ALA A 5 -5.75 -8.42 3.16
CA ALA A 5 -5.72 -9.68 3.90
C ALA A 5 -4.58 -9.64 4.93
N ARG A 6 -4.67 -10.47 5.98
CA ARG A 6 -3.64 -10.55 7.03
C ARG A 6 -3.24 -12.00 7.29
N ALA A 7 -1.94 -12.19 7.54
CA ALA A 7 -1.36 -13.48 7.93
C ALA A 7 -0.70 -13.37 9.31
N GLY A 8 -1.52 -13.22 10.35
CA GLY A 8 -1.09 -13.17 11.75
C GLY A 8 -0.61 -11.80 12.22
N HIS A 9 -0.66 -10.78 11.37
CA HIS A 9 -0.15 -9.45 11.67
C HIS A 9 -1.23 -8.49 12.20
N PRO A 10 -0.86 -7.44 12.97
CA PRO A 10 -1.79 -6.38 13.37
C PRO A 10 -2.50 -5.72 12.18
N PRO A 11 -3.70 -5.14 12.38
CA PRO A 11 -4.44 -4.50 11.29
C PRO A 11 -3.72 -3.22 10.83
N PRO A 12 -3.78 -2.86 9.55
CA PRO A 12 -3.18 -1.60 9.09
C PRO A 12 -3.88 -0.40 9.72
N ALA A 13 -3.14 0.69 9.93
CA ALA A 13 -3.74 1.96 10.30
C ALA A 13 -4.34 2.63 9.05
N ILE A 14 -5.61 3.01 9.10
CA ILE A 14 -6.27 3.81 8.07
C ILE A 14 -6.59 5.18 8.66
N ILE A 15 -6.07 6.23 8.06
CA ILE A 15 -6.36 7.61 8.44
C ILE A 15 -7.08 8.26 7.28
N ASP A 16 -8.31 8.69 7.52
CA ASP A 16 -9.09 9.37 6.48
C ASP A 16 -8.60 10.81 6.24
N PRO A 17 -9.10 11.50 5.19
CA PRO A 17 -8.64 12.85 4.88
C PRO A 17 -8.95 13.90 5.97
N GLN A 18 -9.83 13.57 6.93
CA GLN A 18 -10.16 14.42 8.08
C GLN A 18 -9.29 14.09 9.30
N GLY A 19 -8.40 13.10 9.21
CA GLY A 19 -7.52 12.67 10.29
C GLY A 19 -8.15 11.67 11.25
N ARG A 20 -9.32 11.07 10.92
CA ARG A 20 -9.89 10.01 11.76
C ARG A 20 -9.14 8.71 11.53
N VAL A 21 -8.75 8.07 12.64
CA VAL A 21 -8.02 6.81 12.64
C VAL A 21 -9.00 5.65 12.74
N ALA A 22 -8.79 4.63 11.93
CA ALA A 22 -9.49 3.36 11.99
C ALA A 22 -8.51 2.20 11.81
N PHE A 23 -8.76 1.10 12.52
CA PHE A 23 -8.11 -0.18 12.31
C PHE A 23 -9.20 -1.13 11.80
N PRO A 24 -9.13 -1.60 10.54
CA PRO A 24 -10.19 -2.42 9.97
C PRO A 24 -10.23 -3.78 10.65
N ASP A 25 -11.44 -4.28 10.90
CA ASP A 25 -11.65 -5.65 11.33
C ASP A 25 -11.43 -6.60 10.13
N LEU A 26 -10.24 -7.19 10.10
CA LEU A 26 -9.80 -8.09 9.04
C LEU A 26 -9.66 -9.49 9.64
N PRO A 27 -10.07 -10.57 8.95
CA PRO A 27 -9.85 -11.94 9.44
C PRO A 27 -8.37 -12.15 9.79
N SER A 28 -8.11 -12.57 11.03
CA SER A 28 -6.76 -12.91 11.47
C SER A 28 -6.38 -14.27 10.89
N GLY A 29 -5.77 -14.28 9.69
CA GLY A 29 -5.15 -15.49 9.17
C GLY A 29 -3.98 -15.93 10.07
N THR A 30 -3.59 -17.20 10.02
CA THR A 30 -2.38 -17.69 10.71
C THR A 30 -1.12 -17.17 10.00
N PRO A 31 0.02 -16.94 10.67
CA PRO A 31 1.27 -16.64 9.98
C PRO A 31 1.58 -17.65 8.87
N LEU A 32 2.15 -17.14 7.78
CA LEU A 32 2.56 -17.96 6.64
C LEU A 32 3.53 -19.06 7.09
N GLY A 33 3.37 -20.27 6.54
CA GLY A 33 4.22 -21.41 6.84
C GLY A 33 3.88 -22.17 8.13
N ILE A 34 2.95 -21.68 8.96
CA ILE A 34 2.51 -22.34 10.20
C ILE A 34 1.08 -22.92 10.04
N GLY A 35 0.24 -22.27 9.24
CA GLY A 35 -1.14 -22.69 9.02
C GLY A 35 -1.26 -24.08 8.37
N LEU A 36 -2.28 -24.85 8.78
CA LEU A 36 -2.61 -26.19 8.27
C LEU A 36 -3.21 -26.17 6.84
N GLY A 37 -2.77 -25.25 5.98
CA GLY A 37 -3.34 -25.05 4.63
C GLY A 37 -4.68 -24.29 4.62
N VAL A 38 -5.00 -23.55 5.69
CA VAL A 38 -6.21 -22.71 5.75
C VAL A 38 -6.04 -21.51 4.82
N PRO A 39 -7.02 -21.20 3.94
CA PRO A 39 -6.94 -20.06 3.04
C PRO A 39 -6.97 -18.73 3.80
N PHE A 40 -6.35 -17.71 3.23
CA PHE A 40 -6.44 -16.33 3.72
C PHE A 40 -7.69 -15.67 3.17
N GLU A 41 -8.49 -15.10 4.06
CA GLU A 41 -9.63 -14.29 3.69
C GLU A 41 -9.21 -12.84 3.46
N ALA A 42 -9.75 -12.23 2.41
CA ALA A 42 -9.54 -10.83 2.09
C ALA A 42 -10.85 -10.05 2.26
N VAL A 43 -10.73 -8.81 2.72
CA VAL A 43 -11.84 -7.86 2.85
C VAL A 43 -11.63 -6.74 1.85
N GLU A 44 -12.70 -6.35 1.17
CA GLU A 44 -12.73 -5.13 0.35
C GLU A 44 -13.23 -3.94 1.16
N LEU A 45 -12.49 -2.84 1.09
CA LEU A 45 -12.80 -1.59 1.76
C LEU A 45 -12.82 -0.45 0.73
N GLU A 46 -13.72 0.51 0.93
CA GLU A 46 -13.67 1.77 0.19
C GLU A 46 -12.85 2.80 0.98
N LEU A 47 -11.79 3.30 0.33
CA LEU A 47 -10.91 4.32 0.89
C LEU A 47 -11.18 5.64 0.15
N PRO A 48 -11.55 6.72 0.86
CA PRO A 48 -11.63 8.05 0.26
C PRO A 48 -10.29 8.48 -0.34
N GLU A 49 -10.34 9.32 -1.38
CA GLU A 49 -9.13 9.97 -1.88
C GLU A 49 -8.42 10.77 -0.77
N GLY A 50 -7.09 10.68 -0.72
CA GLY A 50 -6.27 11.36 0.28
C GLY A 50 -6.12 10.58 1.59
N SER A 51 -6.81 9.44 1.74
CA SER A 51 -6.62 8.53 2.87
C SER A 51 -5.17 8.04 2.93
N LEU A 52 -4.67 7.91 4.15
CA LEU A 52 -3.35 7.38 4.47
C LEU A 52 -3.50 5.96 5.01
N LEU A 53 -2.75 5.02 4.43
CA LEU A 53 -2.59 3.66 4.90
C LEU A 53 -1.21 3.51 5.54
N GLY A 54 -1.17 3.05 6.78
CA GLY A 54 0.05 2.69 7.49
C GLY A 54 0.13 1.17 7.68
N LEU A 55 1.11 0.56 7.01
CA LEU A 55 1.49 -0.83 7.21
C LEU A 55 2.75 -0.85 8.07
N TYR A 56 2.78 -1.67 9.11
CA TYR A 56 3.85 -1.63 10.10
C TYR A 56 4.12 -3.01 10.67
N THR A 57 5.34 -3.22 11.17
CA THR A 57 5.69 -4.41 11.95
C THR A 57 5.30 -4.26 13.42
N ASP A 58 5.12 -5.38 14.10
CA ASP A 58 4.95 -5.47 15.56
C ASP A 58 6.05 -4.74 16.31
N GLY A 59 7.30 -4.79 15.84
CA GLY A 59 8.41 -3.99 16.38
C GLY A 59 8.15 -2.48 16.44
N LEU A 60 7.14 -1.94 15.73
CA LEU A 60 6.72 -0.53 15.80
C LEU A 60 5.75 -0.21 16.96
N ILE A 61 5.00 -1.21 17.41
CA ILE A 61 3.91 -1.02 18.37
C ILE A 61 4.10 -1.79 19.67
N GLU A 62 4.83 -2.91 19.64
CA GLU A 62 5.13 -3.73 20.80
C GLU A 62 6.28 -3.13 21.61
N THR A 63 6.07 -3.06 22.92
CA THR A 63 7.13 -2.77 23.89
C THR A 63 6.97 -3.71 25.06
N ARG A 64 8.05 -4.01 25.80
CA ARG A 64 8.01 -4.97 26.92
C ARG A 64 6.95 -4.63 27.98
N ASP A 65 6.64 -3.35 28.15
CA ASP A 65 5.80 -2.84 29.23
C ASP A 65 4.42 -2.34 28.78
N HIS A 66 4.09 -2.38 27.48
CA HIS A 66 2.80 -1.88 26.96
C HIS A 66 2.11 -2.87 26.02
N ASP A 67 0.77 -2.84 26.08
CA ASP A 67 -0.11 -3.60 25.20
C ASP A 67 0.01 -3.13 23.73
N ILE A 68 -0.12 -4.06 22.80
CA ILE A 68 -0.21 -3.87 21.34
C ILE A 68 -1.25 -2.79 21.02
N ASP A 69 -2.41 -2.84 21.67
CA ASP A 69 -3.50 -1.87 21.44
C ASP A 69 -3.07 -0.44 21.75
N VAL A 70 -2.29 -0.24 22.83
CA VAL A 70 -1.76 1.07 23.20
C VAL A 70 -0.75 1.56 22.17
N GLY A 71 0.11 0.67 21.67
CA GLY A 71 1.04 0.95 20.59
C GLY A 71 0.33 1.36 19.29
N MET A 72 -0.73 0.66 18.92
CA MET A 72 -1.56 1.00 17.76
C MET A 72 -2.21 2.38 17.90
N GLN A 73 -2.82 2.68 19.06
CA GLN A 73 -3.44 3.99 19.29
C GLN A 73 -2.42 5.13 19.22
N ARG A 74 -1.22 4.92 19.76
CA ARG A 74 -0.11 5.88 19.68
C ARG A 74 0.32 6.12 18.24
N LEU A 75 0.54 5.05 17.47
CA LEU A 75 0.90 5.14 16.05
C LEU A 75 -0.20 5.86 15.25
N GLY A 76 -1.46 5.48 15.43
CA GLY A 76 -2.59 6.13 14.79
C GLY A 76 -2.64 7.63 15.09
N THR A 77 -2.42 8.02 16.34
CA THR A 77 -2.37 9.43 16.76
C THR A 77 -1.21 10.19 16.09
N ALA A 78 -0.04 9.56 15.97
CA ALA A 78 1.11 10.16 15.29
C ALA A 78 0.82 10.42 13.80
N LEU A 79 0.08 9.50 13.16
CA LEU A 79 -0.25 9.54 11.74
C LEU A 79 -1.48 10.41 11.42
N ALA A 80 -2.31 10.76 12.41
CA ALA A 80 -3.54 11.55 12.28
C ALA A 80 -3.30 13.05 11.98
N GLN A 81 -2.52 13.33 10.93
CA GLN A 81 -2.01 14.66 10.59
C GLN A 81 -2.10 14.87 9.07
N PRO A 82 -3.30 15.10 8.54
CA PRO A 82 -3.59 15.01 7.10
C PRO A 82 -2.79 16.01 6.24
N SER A 83 -2.35 17.14 6.81
CA SER A 83 -1.58 18.18 6.13
C SER A 83 -0.07 17.89 5.99
N ARG A 84 0.46 16.86 6.66
CA ARG A 84 1.90 16.56 6.65
C ARG A 84 2.33 15.67 5.50
N SER A 85 3.60 15.81 5.12
CA SER A 85 4.24 14.93 4.14
C SER A 85 4.40 13.51 4.70
N LEU A 86 4.53 12.52 3.81
CA LEU A 86 4.75 11.13 4.25
C LEU A 86 6.05 10.98 5.04
N GLU A 87 7.09 11.73 4.66
CA GLU A 87 8.38 11.69 5.34
C GLU A 87 8.30 12.24 6.76
N GLU A 88 7.60 13.36 6.96
CA GLU A 88 7.35 13.90 8.31
C GLU A 88 6.54 12.94 9.18
N LEU A 89 5.56 12.26 8.59
CA LEU A 89 4.74 11.27 9.29
C LEU A 89 5.57 10.05 9.71
N CYS A 90 6.46 9.57 8.84
CA CYS A 90 7.40 8.51 9.18
C CYS A 90 8.30 8.91 10.35
N SER A 91 8.95 10.07 10.27
CA SER A 91 9.82 10.57 11.35
C SER A 91 9.06 10.67 12.68
N ARG A 92 7.86 11.24 12.66
CA ARG A 92 7.03 11.36 13.87
C ARG A 92 6.60 10.02 14.44
N ALA A 93 6.23 9.06 13.58
CA ALA A 93 5.90 7.71 14.04
C ALA A 93 7.10 7.06 14.75
N MET A 94 8.30 7.22 14.20
CA MET A 94 9.55 6.75 14.81
C MET A 94 9.94 7.52 16.09
N GLU A 95 9.51 8.77 16.26
CA GLU A 95 9.71 9.53 17.51
C GLU A 95 8.77 9.07 18.64
N THR A 96 7.68 8.37 18.33
CA THR A 96 6.73 7.92 19.36
C THR A 96 7.18 6.70 20.16
N PHE A 97 8.35 6.12 19.85
CA PHE A 97 8.90 5.01 20.64
C PHE A 97 9.26 5.46 22.06
N PRO A 98 8.63 4.90 23.11
CA PRO A 98 8.99 5.20 24.48
C PRO A 98 10.27 4.43 24.86
N GLY A 99 11.37 5.14 25.09
CA GLY A 99 12.62 4.53 25.55
C GLY A 99 13.43 3.87 24.44
N GLN A 100 14.62 3.36 24.78
CA GLN A 100 15.66 2.86 23.85
C GLN A 100 15.12 1.93 22.76
N ALA A 101 15.88 1.88 21.66
CA ALA A 101 15.61 1.23 20.37
C ALA A 101 14.64 0.04 20.40
N PRO A 102 13.82 -0.13 19.34
CA PRO A 102 12.89 -1.24 19.19
C PRO A 102 13.48 -2.58 19.66
N SER A 103 12.73 -3.36 20.43
CA SER A 103 13.17 -4.69 20.86
C SER A 103 13.26 -5.70 19.71
N ASP A 104 12.67 -5.35 18.57
CA ASP A 104 12.63 -6.12 17.32
C ASP A 104 12.68 -5.16 16.11
N ASP A 105 12.75 -5.69 14.90
CA ASP A 105 12.81 -4.91 13.67
C ASP A 105 11.53 -4.06 13.47
N ALA A 106 11.72 -2.74 13.44
CA ALA A 106 10.64 -1.78 13.22
C ALA A 106 10.63 -1.30 11.77
N THR A 107 9.54 -1.58 11.05
CA THR A 107 9.29 -1.09 9.69
C THR A 107 7.95 -0.37 9.63
N LEU A 108 7.92 0.75 8.90
CA LEU A 108 6.71 1.50 8.58
C LEU A 108 6.67 1.80 7.08
N LEU A 109 5.58 1.42 6.43
CA LEU A 109 5.26 1.77 5.06
C LEU A 109 4.00 2.61 5.04
N LEU A 110 4.14 3.86 4.59
CA LEU A 110 3.04 4.80 4.43
C LEU A 110 2.66 4.94 2.96
N VAL A 111 1.36 4.81 2.68
CA VAL A 111 0.80 5.01 1.34
C VAL A 111 -0.33 6.03 1.44
N ARG A 112 -0.28 7.08 0.61
CA ARG A 112 -1.39 8.02 0.47
C ARG A 112 -2.16 7.73 -0.81
N THR A 113 -3.44 7.44 -0.67
CA THR A 113 -4.33 7.26 -1.81
C THR A 113 -4.44 8.57 -2.59
N ARG A 114 -4.30 8.47 -3.91
CA ARG A 114 -4.51 9.56 -4.85
C ARG A 114 -5.37 9.02 -5.96
N THR A 115 -6.36 9.79 -6.39
CA THR A 115 -7.02 9.47 -7.65
C THR A 115 -6.19 10.07 -8.77
N LEU A 116 -5.97 9.30 -9.82
CA LEU A 116 -5.47 9.85 -11.06
C LEU A 116 -6.67 10.34 -11.85
N SER A 117 -6.55 11.53 -12.44
CA SER A 117 -7.54 12.01 -13.39
C SER A 117 -7.70 10.97 -14.52
N PRO A 118 -8.91 10.80 -15.09
CA PRO A 118 -9.08 9.98 -16.30
C PRO A 118 -8.13 10.37 -17.44
N THR A 119 -7.65 11.62 -17.47
CA THR A 119 -6.67 12.09 -18.46
C THR A 119 -5.25 11.58 -18.23
N GLN A 120 -4.97 10.99 -17.06
CA GLN A 120 -3.69 10.42 -16.65
C GLN A 120 -3.73 8.88 -16.60
N VAL A 121 -4.82 8.28 -17.09
CA VAL A 121 -5.02 6.84 -17.14
C VAL A 121 -5.47 6.46 -18.54
N ALA A 122 -4.84 5.43 -19.12
CA ALA A 122 -5.28 4.84 -20.38
C ALA A 122 -5.57 3.35 -20.16
N SER A 123 -6.70 2.88 -20.70
CA SER A 123 -7.13 1.49 -20.60
C SER A 123 -7.48 0.99 -21.99
N TRP A 124 -6.99 -0.22 -22.31
CA TRP A 124 -7.18 -0.84 -23.61
C TRP A 124 -7.54 -2.31 -23.43
N VAL A 125 -8.40 -2.80 -24.31
CA VAL A 125 -8.67 -4.23 -24.46
C VAL A 125 -7.72 -4.77 -25.53
N LEU A 126 -6.96 -5.80 -25.18
CA LEU A 126 -5.99 -6.43 -26.07
C LEU A 126 -6.53 -7.77 -26.59
N PRO A 127 -6.15 -8.19 -27.81
CA PRO A 127 -6.44 -9.54 -28.27
C PRO A 127 -5.72 -10.57 -27.39
N SER A 128 -6.23 -11.80 -27.32
CA SER A 128 -5.64 -12.89 -26.54
C SER A 128 -4.67 -13.76 -27.35
N ASP A 129 -4.05 -13.19 -28.39
CA ASP A 129 -3.14 -13.88 -29.30
C ASP A 129 -1.71 -13.32 -29.20
N GLN A 130 -0.77 -13.91 -29.94
CA GLN A 130 0.65 -13.54 -29.89
C GLN A 130 0.95 -12.10 -30.36
N THR A 131 -0.03 -11.39 -30.92
CA THR A 131 0.14 -9.98 -31.32
C THR A 131 -0.10 -8.99 -30.18
N ALA A 132 -0.70 -9.44 -29.07
CA ALA A 132 -1.08 -8.61 -27.93
C ALA A 132 0.06 -7.75 -27.39
N ALA A 133 1.22 -8.37 -27.11
CA ALA A 133 2.38 -7.69 -26.56
C ALA A 133 2.91 -6.60 -27.52
N ARG A 134 2.92 -6.87 -28.83
CA ARG A 134 3.33 -5.88 -29.84
C ARG A 134 2.37 -4.69 -29.87
N ILE A 135 1.06 -4.94 -29.85
CA ILE A 135 0.03 -3.91 -29.84
C ILE A 135 0.14 -3.07 -28.56
N ALA A 136 0.25 -3.72 -27.41
CA ALA A 136 0.37 -3.07 -26.11
C ALA A 136 1.57 -2.12 -26.03
N ARG A 137 2.76 -2.57 -26.49
CA ARG A 137 3.95 -1.72 -26.56
C ARG A 137 3.74 -0.48 -27.43
N HIS A 138 3.07 -0.62 -28.57
CA HIS A 138 2.80 0.49 -29.48
C HIS A 138 1.82 1.50 -28.86
N MET A 139 0.74 1.02 -28.23
CA MET A 139 -0.24 1.87 -27.56
C MET A 139 0.36 2.61 -26.37
N ALA A 140 1.16 1.93 -25.55
CA ALA A 140 1.85 2.52 -24.41
C ALA A 140 2.84 3.62 -24.85
N ALA A 141 3.64 3.37 -25.89
CA ALA A 141 4.60 4.35 -26.43
C ALA A 141 3.90 5.61 -26.96
N ARG A 142 2.82 5.43 -27.72
CA ARG A 142 2.01 6.54 -28.22
C ARG A 142 1.43 7.37 -27.07
N GLN A 143 0.86 6.71 -26.06
CA GLN A 143 0.29 7.39 -24.91
C GLN A 143 1.32 8.15 -24.08
N LEU A 144 2.52 7.60 -23.89
CA LEU A 144 3.63 8.30 -23.23
C LEU A 144 4.02 9.56 -23.99
N THR A 145 4.03 9.52 -25.32
CA THR A 145 4.31 10.71 -26.13
C THR A 145 3.21 11.76 -25.96
N GLU A 146 1.95 11.35 -25.99
CA GLU A 146 0.80 12.24 -25.75
C GLU A 146 0.85 12.90 -24.36
N TRP A 147 1.33 12.17 -23.35
CA TRP A 147 1.53 12.69 -21.98
C TRP A 147 2.84 13.46 -21.78
N GLY A 148 3.69 13.60 -22.80
CA GLY A 148 4.98 14.27 -22.69
C GLY A 148 6.03 13.48 -21.88
N LEU A 149 5.85 12.16 -21.76
CA LEU A 149 6.68 11.22 -20.98
C LEU A 149 7.54 10.32 -21.87
N GLY A 150 7.91 10.77 -23.07
CA GLY A 150 8.67 9.97 -24.05
C GLY A 150 10.01 9.42 -23.52
N GLY A 151 10.62 10.09 -22.54
CA GLY A 151 11.85 9.59 -21.89
C GLY A 151 11.69 8.27 -21.12
N LEU A 152 10.45 7.82 -20.87
CA LEU A 152 10.13 6.56 -20.18
C LEU A 152 9.76 5.43 -21.14
N GLU A 153 9.83 5.66 -22.46
CA GLU A 153 9.29 4.76 -23.47
C GLU A 153 9.92 3.37 -23.44
N ASP A 154 11.25 3.25 -23.41
CA ASP A 154 11.93 1.96 -23.47
C ASP A 154 11.63 1.09 -22.23
N ALA A 155 11.73 1.68 -21.04
CA ALA A 155 11.44 0.99 -19.79
C ALA A 155 9.97 0.53 -19.72
N THR A 156 9.04 1.40 -20.13
CA THR A 156 7.60 1.08 -20.11
C THR A 156 7.25 0.00 -21.13
N LYS A 157 7.82 0.07 -22.35
CA LYS A 157 7.62 -0.96 -23.37
C LYS A 157 8.08 -2.34 -22.88
N LEU A 158 9.21 -2.40 -22.17
CA LEU A 158 9.70 -3.65 -21.60
C LEU A 158 8.70 -4.20 -20.57
N ILE A 159 8.31 -3.38 -19.59
CA ILE A 159 7.36 -3.78 -18.53
C ILE A 159 6.03 -4.26 -19.13
N VAL A 160 5.46 -3.49 -20.07
CA VAL A 160 4.20 -3.84 -20.74
C VAL A 160 4.34 -5.13 -21.54
N SER A 161 5.48 -5.36 -22.18
CA SER A 161 5.73 -6.60 -22.92
C SER A 161 5.69 -7.82 -22.01
N GLU A 162 6.38 -7.76 -20.88
CA GLU A 162 6.44 -8.87 -19.92
C GLU A 162 5.09 -9.13 -19.27
N LEU A 163 4.39 -8.08 -18.84
CA LEU A 163 3.06 -8.21 -18.23
C LEU A 163 2.05 -8.86 -19.18
N VAL A 164 2.03 -8.44 -20.45
CA VAL A 164 1.08 -8.98 -21.43
C VAL A 164 1.46 -10.38 -21.90
N THR A 165 2.76 -10.70 -21.96
CA THR A 165 3.22 -12.03 -22.38
C THR A 165 3.00 -13.09 -21.29
N ASN A 166 3.04 -12.68 -20.01
CA ASN A 166 2.87 -13.57 -18.85
C ASN A 166 1.41 -13.71 -18.36
N ALA A 167 0.47 -12.94 -18.93
CA ALA A 167 -0.96 -13.00 -18.62
C ALA A 167 -1.65 -14.14 -19.39
#